data_AF-A0A7Y5JZP5-F1
#
_entry.id   AF-A0A7Y5JZP5-F1
#
_cell.length_a   1.000
_cell.length_b   1.000
_cell.length_c   1.000
_cell.angle_alpha   90.00
_cell.angle_beta   90.00
_cell.angle_gamma   90.00
#
_symmetry.space_group_name_H-M   'P 1'
#
loop_
_entity.id
_entity.type
_entity.pdbx_description
1 polymer ?
#
loop_
_entity_poly.entity_id
_entity_poly.type
_entity_poly.pdbx_seq_one_letter_code
_entity_poly.pdbx_strand_id
1 'polypeptide(L)'
;MANTALPTPWNVYNLAQSPFFQQPLESGERTSRPLSLFVGRGRELKRLRGTIHGAGGNATVQAIAGAPGVGKTTLVKELKALALADGYLTTDSYVAIQPSDTPADLFGRVLGALYDTMLANRPQSGDNPAMADAKLLVRTTRLTSFGVSLPIPGVGGAGGSRGTSVVLPKDILIDGPRIMRDLTRMIEGSDARGVLLHLNNLENLSDADAGRAAETLRALRDVMLLQNGLHYVVVGTTDAVNAAVNSYPQVRSVVSTLALDALTIDEVLELLDARYQHLRVERSKPAIAPVATGAVAAIYGFFRGDLRGLLKALEDGVTPLIGLDDSAARPLAIDELRPVLQQRYTTELNALPEQKRVSQLIAWGRTAPDSVQTQKSLGVLWGVSQGTVSPALAYLIRQGYVLALPRSSGTPTQYMLSGVSRLIFG
;
A
#
# COMPACT_ATOMS: atom_id res chain seq x y z
N MET A 1 27.28 -8.23 24.05
CA MET A 1 28.00 -7.02 23.59
C MET A 1 26.96 -5.99 23.21
N ALA A 2 26.85 -4.90 23.98
CA ALA A 2 25.87 -3.85 23.72
C ALA A 2 26.25 -3.17 22.41
N ASN A 3 25.39 -3.27 21.41
CA ASN A 3 25.54 -2.54 20.16
C ASN A 3 25.28 -1.07 20.50
N THR A 4 26.34 -0.31 20.83
CA THR A 4 26.25 1.12 21.10
C THR A 4 25.92 1.82 19.79
N ALA A 5 24.62 1.96 19.52
CA ALA A 5 24.11 2.78 18.44
C ALA A 5 24.73 4.18 18.54
N LEU A 6 25.15 4.72 17.39
CA LEU A 6 25.69 6.07 17.32
C LEU A 6 24.67 7.07 17.89
N PRO A 7 25.10 8.10 18.64
CA PRO A 7 24.19 9.10 19.16
C PRO A 7 23.41 9.77 18.03
N THR A 8 22.09 9.88 18.20
CA THR A 8 21.21 10.62 17.29
C THR A 8 20.64 11.85 17.99
N PRO A 9 20.14 12.86 17.26
CA PRO A 9 19.43 13.98 17.88
C PRO A 9 18.27 13.52 18.77
N TRP A 10 17.65 12.37 18.47
CA TRP A 10 16.53 11.80 19.22
C TRP A 10 16.91 11.26 20.61
N ASN A 11 18.20 11.09 20.89
CA ASN A 11 18.67 10.64 22.20
C ASN A 11 18.26 11.61 23.32
N VAL A 12 18.03 12.90 23.03
CA VAL A 12 17.51 13.86 24.02
C VAL A 12 16.14 13.44 24.57
N TYR A 13 15.34 12.74 23.76
CA TYR A 13 14.04 12.18 24.15
C TYR A 13 14.12 10.74 24.69
N ASN A 14 15.34 10.23 24.90
CA ASN A 14 15.63 8.82 25.21
C ASN A 14 15.17 7.86 24.08
N LEU A 15 15.26 8.30 22.82
CA LEU A 15 14.88 7.53 21.63
C LEU A 15 16.09 7.26 20.73
N ALA A 16 16.17 6.06 20.16
CA ALA A 16 17.29 5.63 19.32
C ALA A 16 17.26 6.23 17.91
N GLN A 17 16.09 6.68 17.45
CA GLN A 17 15.84 7.29 16.14
C GLN A 17 14.46 7.96 16.15
N SER A 18 14.07 8.55 15.02
CA SER A 18 12.73 9.13 14.86
C SER A 18 11.63 8.09 15.08
N PRO A 19 10.63 8.40 15.94
CA PRO A 19 9.42 7.60 16.07
C PRO A 19 8.39 7.86 14.95
N PHE A 20 8.62 8.84 14.08
CA PHE A 20 7.68 9.26 13.04
C PHE A 20 7.93 8.61 11.67
N PHE A 21 8.60 7.46 11.65
CA PHE A 21 8.86 6.73 10.42
C PHE A 21 7.55 6.36 9.66
N GLN A 22 7.59 6.50 8.34
CA GLN A 22 6.42 6.31 7.45
C GLN A 22 6.47 4.99 6.67
N GLN A 23 7.62 4.33 6.70
CA GLN A 23 7.80 3.07 6.00
C GLN A 23 6.92 1.98 6.65
N PRO A 24 6.44 1.00 5.87
CA PRO A 24 5.67 -0.11 6.41
C PRO A 24 6.45 -0.89 7.47
N LEU A 25 5.75 -1.45 8.44
CA LEU A 25 6.32 -2.39 9.41
C LEU A 25 6.85 -3.64 8.71
N GLU A 26 7.74 -4.36 9.40
CA GLU A 26 8.50 -5.48 8.87
C GLU A 26 8.32 -6.73 9.72
N SER A 27 8.32 -7.89 9.05
CA SER A 27 8.27 -9.19 9.71
C SER A 27 9.55 -9.41 10.52
N GLY A 28 9.39 -9.78 11.80
CA GLY A 28 10.49 -10.13 12.71
C GLY A 28 10.81 -9.05 13.74
N GLU A 29 10.94 -9.48 15.00
CA GLU A 29 11.12 -8.60 16.17
C GLU A 29 12.49 -7.91 16.26
N ARG A 30 13.46 -8.33 15.46
CA ARG A 30 14.81 -7.74 15.43
C ARG A 30 14.96 -6.64 14.39
N THR A 31 13.91 -6.34 13.63
CA THR A 31 13.90 -5.23 12.67
C THR A 31 13.76 -3.90 13.42
N SER A 32 14.06 -2.79 12.75
CA SER A 32 13.89 -1.44 13.33
C SER A 32 12.43 -0.99 13.40
N ARG A 33 11.51 -1.77 12.81
CA ARG A 33 10.08 -1.46 12.67
C ARG A 33 9.25 -2.76 12.72
N PRO A 34 9.30 -3.53 13.81
CA PRO A 34 8.65 -4.83 13.87
C PRO A 34 7.13 -4.71 13.79
N LEU A 35 6.50 -5.79 13.32
CA LEU A 35 5.03 -5.92 13.29
C LEU A 35 4.38 -5.82 14.68
N SER A 36 5.12 -6.07 15.76
CA SER A 36 4.64 -5.80 17.13
C SER A 36 4.28 -4.33 17.40
N LEU A 37 4.65 -3.40 16.51
CA LEU A 37 4.22 -1.99 16.53
C LEU A 37 2.90 -1.75 15.79
N PHE A 38 2.23 -2.80 15.32
CA PHE A 38 0.92 -2.69 14.70
C PHE A 38 -0.13 -2.35 15.76
N VAL A 39 -0.76 -1.19 15.62
CA VAL A 39 -1.74 -0.65 16.56
C VAL A 39 -3.06 -0.35 15.83
N GLY A 40 -4.16 -0.56 16.53
CA GLY A 40 -5.51 -0.42 15.99
C GLY A 40 -5.89 -1.56 15.04
N ARG A 41 -7.01 -1.40 14.34
CA ARG A 41 -7.46 -2.32 13.27
C ARG A 41 -7.71 -3.78 13.66
N GLY A 42 -7.80 -4.10 14.95
CA GLY A 42 -8.02 -5.47 15.40
C GLY A 42 -9.33 -6.07 14.88
N ARG A 43 -10.37 -5.25 14.70
CA ARG A 43 -11.66 -5.66 14.14
C ARG A 43 -11.53 -6.03 12.66
N GLU A 44 -10.84 -5.19 11.89
CA GLU A 44 -10.56 -5.38 10.47
C GLU A 44 -9.71 -6.62 10.23
N LEU A 45 -8.63 -6.81 10.99
CA LEU A 45 -7.81 -8.02 10.93
C LEU A 45 -8.61 -9.27 11.26
N LYS A 46 -9.39 -9.25 12.35
CA LYS A 46 -10.23 -10.38 12.74
C LYS A 46 -11.22 -10.74 11.65
N ARG A 47 -11.81 -9.74 10.97
CA ARG A 47 -12.72 -9.97 9.84
C ARG A 47 -11.98 -10.60 8.66
N LEU A 48 -10.86 -10.02 8.21
CA LEU A 48 -10.09 -10.50 7.07
C LEU A 48 -9.60 -11.94 7.29
N ARG A 49 -9.04 -12.21 8.47
CA ARG A 49 -8.55 -13.52 8.89
C ARG A 49 -9.70 -14.53 9.05
N GLY A 50 -10.83 -14.08 9.62
CA GLY A 50 -12.04 -14.88 9.76
C GLY A 50 -12.62 -15.35 8.43
N THR A 51 -12.62 -14.50 7.40
CA THR A 51 -13.04 -14.89 6.04
C THR A 51 -12.15 -15.99 5.46
N ILE A 52 -10.82 -15.86 5.61
CA ILE A 52 -9.86 -16.86 5.11
C ILE A 52 -10.08 -18.20 5.83
N HIS A 53 -10.16 -18.18 7.17
CA HIS A 53 -10.38 -19.39 7.95
C HIS A 53 -11.73 -20.03 7.69
N GLY A 54 -12.79 -19.22 7.62
CA GLY A 54 -14.17 -19.70 7.43
C GLY A 54 -14.41 -20.34 6.07
N ALA A 55 -13.60 -20.01 5.06
CA ALA A 55 -13.69 -20.61 3.74
C ALA A 55 -13.15 -22.05 3.68
N GLY A 56 -12.34 -22.47 4.65
CA GLY A 56 -11.66 -23.76 4.62
C GLY A 56 -10.76 -23.86 3.39
N GLY A 57 -10.92 -24.92 2.60
CA GLY A 57 -10.19 -25.10 1.34
C GLY A 57 -10.74 -24.29 0.16
N ASN A 58 -11.86 -23.58 0.32
CA ASN A 58 -12.44 -22.80 -0.78
C ASN A 58 -11.68 -21.50 -1.02
N ALA A 59 -11.69 -21.04 -2.28
CA ALA A 59 -11.10 -19.78 -2.64
C ALA A 59 -11.76 -18.59 -1.94
N THR A 60 -10.98 -17.56 -1.61
CA THR A 60 -11.52 -16.28 -1.14
C THR A 60 -10.88 -15.12 -1.86
N VAL A 61 -11.65 -14.08 -2.16
CA VAL A 61 -11.12 -12.80 -2.63
C VAL A 61 -11.64 -11.70 -1.73
N GLN A 62 -10.72 -10.93 -1.15
CA GLN A 62 -11.04 -9.81 -0.27
C GLN A 62 -10.41 -8.53 -0.82
N ALA A 63 -11.19 -7.46 -0.94
CA ALA A 63 -10.68 -6.16 -1.33
C ALA A 63 -10.57 -5.23 -0.11
N ILE A 64 -9.47 -4.51 0.01
CA ILE A 64 -9.22 -3.51 1.05
C ILE A 64 -9.17 -2.14 0.37
N ALA A 65 -10.20 -1.36 0.61
CA ALA A 65 -10.41 -0.02 0.10
C ALA A 65 -10.11 1.02 1.18
N GLY A 66 -9.45 2.12 0.84
CA GLY A 66 -9.28 3.23 1.78
C GLY A 66 -8.42 4.35 1.23
N ALA A 67 -8.49 5.52 1.87
CA ALA A 67 -7.74 6.69 1.45
C ALA A 67 -6.21 6.43 1.38
N PRO A 68 -5.46 7.21 0.58
CA PRO A 68 -4.01 7.21 0.66
C PRO A 68 -3.53 7.43 2.10
N GLY A 69 -2.45 6.75 2.50
CA GLY A 69 -1.86 6.93 3.84
C GLY A 69 -2.60 6.29 5.02
N VAL A 70 -3.79 5.71 4.84
CA VAL A 70 -4.62 5.17 5.95
C VAL A 70 -4.10 3.88 6.63
N GLY A 71 -3.02 3.28 6.11
CA GLY A 71 -2.40 2.09 6.70
C GLY A 71 -2.69 0.75 6.01
N LYS A 72 -3.26 0.74 4.80
CA LYS A 72 -3.61 -0.49 4.04
C LYS A 72 -2.44 -1.48 3.92
N THR A 73 -1.26 -1.00 3.51
CA THR A 73 -0.08 -1.87 3.31
C THR A 73 0.36 -2.55 4.60
N THR A 74 0.35 -1.81 5.73
CA THR A 74 0.72 -2.35 7.03
C THR A 74 -0.30 -3.39 7.50
N LEU A 75 -1.60 -3.13 7.31
CA LEU A 75 -2.67 -4.09 7.62
C LEU A 75 -2.48 -5.42 6.88
N VAL A 76 -2.11 -5.36 5.59
CA VAL A 76 -1.91 -6.57 4.77
C VAL A 76 -0.67 -7.34 5.21
N LYS A 77 0.40 -6.64 5.60
CA LYS A 77 1.59 -7.31 6.15
C LYS A 77 1.27 -8.05 7.44
N GLU A 78 0.52 -7.42 8.34
CA GLU A 78 0.08 -8.07 9.58
C GLU A 78 -0.83 -9.27 9.30
N LEU A 79 -1.79 -9.13 8.38
CA LEU A 79 -2.62 -10.24 7.93
C LEU A 79 -1.79 -11.41 7.38
N LYS A 80 -0.75 -11.13 6.58
CA LYS A 80 0.14 -12.16 6.04
C LYS A 80 0.95 -12.85 7.15
N ALA A 81 1.46 -12.11 8.12
CA ALA A 81 2.20 -12.69 9.25
C ALA A 81 1.29 -13.62 10.08
N LEU A 82 0.06 -13.19 10.36
CA LEU A 82 -0.93 -14.03 11.04
C LEU A 82 -1.32 -15.25 10.22
N ALA A 83 -1.57 -15.09 8.91
CA ALA A 83 -1.89 -16.20 8.02
C ALA A 83 -0.75 -17.24 7.96
N LEU A 84 0.51 -16.77 7.95
CA LEU A 84 1.67 -17.65 8.02
C LEU A 84 1.70 -18.45 9.33
N ALA A 85 1.45 -17.79 10.46
CA ALA A 85 1.35 -18.44 11.76
C ALA A 85 0.18 -19.45 11.84
N ASP A 86 -0.87 -19.25 11.05
CA ASP A 86 -2.03 -20.15 10.93
C ASP A 86 -1.81 -21.31 9.96
N GLY A 87 -0.65 -21.40 9.30
CA GLY A 87 -0.32 -22.48 8.37
C GLY A 87 -0.71 -22.23 6.91
N TYR A 88 -0.96 -20.97 6.53
CA TYR A 88 -1.06 -20.58 5.11
C TYR A 88 0.32 -20.20 4.57
N LEU A 89 0.56 -20.46 3.29
CA LEU A 89 1.78 -20.02 2.62
C LEU A 89 1.61 -18.60 2.10
N THR A 90 2.59 -17.74 2.35
CA THR A 90 2.59 -16.36 1.84
C THR A 90 4.03 -15.85 1.75
N THR A 91 4.23 -14.75 1.04
CA THR A 91 5.50 -14.01 0.99
C THR A 91 5.24 -12.52 1.20
N ASP A 92 6.27 -11.73 1.47
CA ASP A 92 6.14 -10.28 1.61
C ASP A 92 5.80 -9.58 0.27
N SER A 93 6.09 -10.25 -0.86
CA SER A 93 5.83 -9.76 -2.21
C SER A 93 4.35 -9.54 -2.52
N TYR A 94 4.09 -8.66 -3.48
CA TYR A 94 2.75 -8.46 -4.05
C TYR A 94 2.83 -8.53 -5.57
N VAL A 95 1.70 -8.84 -6.19
CA VAL A 95 1.52 -8.78 -7.64
C VAL A 95 0.91 -7.43 -7.98
N ALA A 96 1.64 -6.63 -8.76
CA ALA A 96 1.14 -5.35 -9.24
C ALA A 96 0.12 -5.57 -10.37
N ILE A 97 -1.03 -4.92 -10.26
CA ILE A 97 -1.93 -4.67 -11.38
C ILE A 97 -1.44 -3.41 -12.09
N GLN A 98 -1.14 -3.53 -13.38
CA GLN A 98 -0.59 -2.46 -14.22
C GLN A 98 -1.66 -1.90 -15.16
N PRO A 99 -1.55 -0.63 -15.57
CA PRO A 99 -2.54 0.03 -16.45
C PRO A 99 -2.83 -0.68 -17.76
N SER A 100 -1.84 -1.35 -18.35
CA SER A 100 -1.91 -1.99 -19.66
C SER A 100 -2.05 -3.51 -19.59
N ASP A 101 -2.41 -4.06 -18.43
CA ASP A 101 -2.48 -5.50 -18.25
C ASP A 101 -3.52 -6.17 -19.14
N THR A 102 -3.06 -7.13 -19.94
CA THR A 102 -3.93 -8.16 -20.50
C THR A 102 -4.23 -9.25 -19.46
N PRO A 103 -5.27 -10.08 -19.66
CA PRO A 103 -5.50 -11.27 -18.84
C PRO A 103 -4.28 -12.19 -18.74
N ALA A 104 -3.52 -12.36 -19.85
CA ALA A 104 -2.32 -13.19 -19.88
C ALA A 104 -1.21 -12.62 -18.97
N ASP A 105 -1.00 -11.29 -19.00
CA ASP A 105 0.05 -10.62 -18.21
C ASP A 105 -0.21 -10.76 -16.71
N LEU A 106 -1.43 -10.43 -16.27
CA LEU A 106 -1.78 -10.51 -14.85
C LEU A 106 -1.77 -11.97 -14.37
N PHE A 107 -2.37 -12.89 -15.15
CA PHE A 107 -2.39 -14.30 -14.80
C PHE A 107 -0.98 -14.87 -14.65
N GLY A 108 -0.07 -14.53 -15.56
CA GLY A 108 1.31 -14.99 -15.50
C GLY A 108 2.09 -14.46 -14.29
N ARG A 109 1.88 -13.20 -13.90
CA ARG A 109 2.47 -12.67 -12.66
C ARG A 109 1.88 -13.33 -11.41
N VAL A 110 0.58 -13.63 -11.40
CA VAL A 110 -0.07 -14.36 -10.29
C VAL A 110 0.46 -15.79 -10.19
N LEU A 111 0.58 -16.50 -11.32
CA LEU A 111 1.16 -17.84 -11.35
C LEU A 111 2.63 -17.82 -10.89
N GLY A 112 3.39 -16.81 -11.30
CA GLY A 112 4.76 -16.58 -10.81
C GLY A 112 4.82 -16.36 -9.30
N ALA A 113 3.91 -15.57 -8.74
CA ALA A 113 3.85 -15.33 -7.30
C ALA A 113 3.42 -16.58 -6.51
N LEU A 114 2.51 -17.40 -7.05
CA LEU A 114 2.15 -18.69 -6.48
C LEU A 114 3.37 -19.63 -6.43
N TYR A 115 4.06 -19.79 -7.57
CA TYR A 115 5.28 -20.58 -7.67
C TYR A 115 6.36 -20.12 -6.68
N ASP A 116 6.66 -18.82 -6.65
CA ASP A 116 7.68 -18.26 -5.75
C ASP A 116 7.29 -18.45 -4.28
N THR A 117 6.00 -18.31 -3.95
CA THR A 117 5.49 -18.50 -2.60
C THR A 117 5.62 -19.95 -2.14
N MET A 118 5.29 -20.91 -3.00
CA MET A 118 5.49 -22.33 -2.72
C MET A 118 6.97 -22.65 -2.52
N LEU A 119 7.85 -22.15 -3.39
CA LEU A 119 9.28 -22.41 -3.30
C LEU A 119 9.92 -21.78 -2.05
N ALA A 120 9.53 -20.56 -1.70
CA ALA A 120 10.05 -19.84 -0.54
C ALA A 120 9.68 -20.51 0.79
N ASN A 121 8.45 -21.04 0.89
CA ASN A 121 7.98 -21.70 2.10
C ASN A 121 8.31 -23.21 2.12
N ARG A 122 8.53 -23.82 0.96
CA ARG A 122 8.77 -25.27 0.80
C ARG A 122 9.75 -25.59 -0.33
N PRO A 123 11.05 -25.35 -0.11
CA PRO A 123 12.08 -25.57 -1.11
C PRO A 123 12.07 -26.98 -1.73
N GLN A 124 11.74 -28.01 -0.93
CA GLN A 124 11.64 -29.40 -1.35
C GLN A 124 10.56 -29.67 -2.41
N SER A 125 9.59 -28.76 -2.58
CA SER A 125 8.57 -28.91 -3.63
C SER A 125 9.15 -28.73 -5.03
N GLY A 126 10.35 -28.14 -5.15
CA GLY A 126 10.99 -27.84 -6.43
C GLY A 126 11.25 -29.05 -7.34
N ASP A 127 11.34 -30.25 -6.75
CA ASP A 127 11.55 -31.51 -7.50
C ASP A 127 10.24 -32.10 -8.05
N ASN A 128 9.09 -31.52 -7.72
CA ASN A 128 7.80 -31.98 -8.22
C ASN A 128 7.60 -31.62 -9.71
N PRO A 129 7.08 -32.53 -10.55
CA PRO A 129 6.81 -32.24 -11.97
C PRO A 129 5.95 -30.99 -12.21
N ALA A 130 4.94 -30.72 -11.38
CA ALA A 130 4.10 -29.53 -11.50
C ALA A 130 4.89 -28.23 -11.25
N MET A 131 5.88 -28.26 -10.35
CA MET A 131 6.79 -27.13 -10.12
C MET A 131 7.75 -26.93 -11.30
N ALA A 132 8.17 -28.01 -11.98
CA ALA A 132 8.98 -27.90 -13.20
C ALA A 132 8.19 -27.27 -14.37
N ASP A 133 6.94 -27.70 -14.59
CA ASP A 133 6.02 -27.10 -15.57
C ASP A 133 5.79 -25.61 -15.28
N ALA A 134 5.50 -25.28 -14.01
CA ALA A 134 5.32 -23.91 -13.56
C ALA A 134 6.57 -23.05 -13.79
N LYS A 135 7.76 -23.56 -13.45
CA LYS A 135 9.04 -22.86 -13.65
C LYS A 135 9.29 -22.52 -15.11
N LEU A 136 9.00 -23.44 -16.04
CA LEU A 136 9.13 -23.19 -17.48
C LEU A 136 8.18 -22.07 -17.91
N LEU A 137 6.90 -22.16 -17.54
CA LEU A 137 5.90 -21.17 -17.94
C LEU A 137 6.21 -19.79 -17.35
N VAL A 138 6.53 -19.72 -16.05
CA VAL A 138 6.90 -18.47 -15.36
C VAL A 138 8.13 -17.82 -15.98
N ARG A 139 9.14 -18.60 -16.37
CA ARG A 139 10.33 -18.07 -17.06
C ARG A 139 9.96 -17.46 -18.42
N THR A 140 9.16 -18.15 -19.21
CA THR A 140 8.69 -17.66 -20.51
C THR A 140 7.91 -16.35 -20.34
N THR A 141 6.97 -16.29 -19.40
CA THR A 141 6.19 -15.07 -19.12
C THR A 141 7.09 -13.91 -18.69
N ARG A 142 8.06 -14.15 -17.79
CA ARG A 142 8.98 -13.09 -17.34
C ARG A 142 9.85 -12.58 -18.49
N LEU A 143 10.29 -13.44 -19.40
CA LEU A 143 11.06 -13.03 -20.58
C LEU A 143 10.19 -12.18 -21.53
N THR A 144 8.94 -12.56 -21.75
CA THR A 144 8.02 -11.79 -22.61
C THR A 144 7.60 -10.46 -22.00
N SER A 145 7.38 -10.39 -20.69
CA SER A 145 6.94 -9.15 -20.01
C SER A 145 8.04 -8.09 -19.84
N PHE A 146 9.32 -8.47 -19.95
CA PHE A 146 10.45 -7.52 -19.83
C PHE A 146 11.10 -7.14 -21.17
N GLY A 147 10.63 -7.68 -22.31
CA GLY A 147 11.21 -7.38 -23.63
C GLY A 147 12.66 -7.84 -23.82
N VAL A 148 13.16 -8.71 -22.93
CA VAL A 148 14.53 -9.20 -22.93
C VAL A 148 14.55 -10.61 -23.51
N SER A 149 14.98 -10.76 -24.76
CA SER A 149 15.34 -12.05 -25.35
C SER A 149 16.70 -12.49 -24.82
N LEU A 150 16.73 -13.28 -23.75
CA LEU A 150 17.95 -13.98 -23.36
C LEU A 150 18.03 -15.32 -24.10
N PRO A 151 19.18 -15.66 -24.72
CA PRO A 151 19.39 -16.99 -25.27
C PRO A 151 19.26 -18.01 -24.14
N ILE A 152 18.47 -19.06 -24.36
CA ILE A 152 18.31 -20.19 -23.44
C ILE A 152 19.65 -20.93 -23.40
N PRO A 153 20.39 -20.94 -22.28
CA PRO A 153 21.59 -21.77 -22.16
C PRO A 153 21.14 -23.23 -22.25
N GLY A 154 21.54 -23.91 -23.33
CA GLY A 154 21.13 -25.29 -23.65
C GLY A 154 20.50 -25.48 -25.03
N VAL A 155 20.24 -24.41 -25.78
CA VAL A 155 19.74 -24.52 -27.17
C VAL A 155 20.75 -23.90 -28.13
N GLY A 156 21.68 -24.73 -28.63
CA GLY A 156 22.51 -24.44 -29.81
C GLY A 156 24.02 -24.33 -29.57
N GLY A 157 24.74 -25.45 -29.71
CA GLY A 157 26.21 -25.46 -29.75
C GLY A 157 26.84 -26.86 -29.73
N ALA A 158 26.82 -27.54 -30.88
CA ALA A 158 27.64 -28.69 -31.32
C ALA A 158 27.75 -29.96 -30.42
N GLY A 159 26.92 -30.97 -30.71
CA GLY A 159 27.24 -32.38 -30.44
C GLY A 159 26.07 -33.27 -29.98
N GLY A 160 25.54 -34.09 -30.89
CA GLY A 160 24.77 -35.32 -30.55
C GLY A 160 23.27 -35.15 -30.27
N SER A 161 22.43 -35.64 -31.19
CA SER A 161 20.97 -35.68 -31.07
C SER A 161 20.49 -36.78 -30.11
N ARG A 162 20.01 -36.37 -28.93
CA ARG A 162 18.88 -37.02 -28.25
C ARG A 162 17.83 -35.95 -27.97
N GLY A 163 16.90 -35.80 -28.91
CA GLY A 163 15.82 -34.84 -28.81
C GLY A 163 14.86 -35.19 -27.68
N THR A 164 14.98 -34.51 -26.55
CA THR A 164 13.82 -34.20 -25.72
C THR A 164 13.22 -32.93 -26.31
N SER A 165 12.13 -33.04 -27.05
CA SER A 165 11.37 -31.85 -27.44
C SER A 165 10.80 -31.25 -26.16
N VAL A 166 11.44 -30.21 -25.64
CA VAL A 166 10.81 -29.34 -24.65
C VAL A 166 9.70 -28.62 -25.41
N VAL A 167 8.47 -29.12 -25.30
CA VAL A 167 7.30 -28.45 -25.84
C VAL A 167 7.15 -27.17 -25.03
N LEU A 168 7.51 -26.04 -25.64
CA LEU A 168 7.21 -24.74 -25.07
C LEU A 168 5.67 -24.64 -24.88
N PRO A 169 5.19 -24.20 -23.70
CA PRO A 169 3.75 -24.04 -23.46
C PRO A 169 3.12 -23.21 -24.57
N LYS A 170 1.97 -23.65 -25.09
CA LYS A 170 1.40 -23.07 -26.32
C LYS A 170 0.61 -21.79 -26.09
N ASP A 171 0.18 -21.50 -24.85
CA ASP A 171 -0.35 -20.20 -24.43
C ASP A 171 -0.52 -20.25 -22.91
N ILE A 172 -0.18 -19.18 -22.20
CA ILE A 172 -0.36 -19.11 -20.74
C ILE A 172 -1.82 -19.22 -20.33
N LEU A 173 -2.77 -18.78 -21.16
CA LEU A 173 -4.19 -18.88 -20.87
C LEU A 173 -4.76 -20.28 -21.15
N ILE A 174 -4.02 -21.14 -21.86
CA ILE A 174 -4.41 -22.52 -22.13
C ILE A 174 -3.78 -23.46 -21.10
N ASP A 175 -2.45 -23.43 -20.97
CA ASP A 175 -1.71 -24.37 -20.11
C ASP A 175 -1.67 -23.90 -18.65
N GLY A 176 -1.70 -22.60 -18.42
CA GLY A 176 -1.59 -22.00 -17.10
C GLY A 176 -2.68 -22.41 -16.10
N PRO A 177 -3.97 -22.45 -16.47
CA PRO A 177 -5.03 -22.93 -15.56
C PRO A 177 -4.86 -24.40 -15.15
N ARG A 178 -4.28 -25.25 -16.01
CA ARG A 178 -3.92 -26.63 -15.63
C ARG A 178 -2.80 -26.61 -14.59
N ILE A 179 -1.73 -25.86 -14.85
CA ILE A 179 -0.59 -25.77 -13.95
C ILE A 179 -0.98 -25.18 -12.59
N MET A 180 -1.80 -24.12 -12.55
CA MET A 180 -2.30 -23.55 -11.30
C MET A 180 -3.12 -24.56 -10.50
N ARG A 181 -3.95 -25.39 -11.16
CA ARG A 181 -4.67 -26.50 -10.52
C ARG A 181 -3.73 -27.58 -9.99
N ASP A 182 -2.67 -27.90 -10.72
CA ASP A 182 -1.70 -28.91 -10.28
C ASP A 182 -0.92 -28.40 -9.05
N LEU A 183 -0.54 -27.11 -9.02
CA LEU A 183 0.09 -26.47 -7.86
C LEU A 183 -0.84 -26.42 -6.64
N THR A 184 -2.11 -26.06 -6.83
CA THR A 184 -3.11 -26.03 -5.73
C THR A 184 -3.39 -27.41 -5.17
N ARG A 185 -3.45 -28.47 -6.00
CA ARG A 185 -3.53 -29.85 -5.50
C ARG A 185 -2.33 -30.26 -4.67
N MET A 186 -1.12 -29.77 -4.98
CA MET A 186 0.05 -30.01 -4.12
C MET A 186 -0.12 -29.37 -2.74
N ILE A 187 -0.81 -28.22 -2.65
CA ILE A 187 -1.12 -27.55 -1.39
C ILE A 187 -2.19 -28.35 -0.63
N GLU A 188 -3.25 -28.80 -1.29
CA GLU A 188 -4.30 -29.65 -0.69
C GLU A 188 -3.74 -30.97 -0.14
N GLY A 189 -2.76 -31.57 -0.81
CA GLY A 189 -2.11 -32.81 -0.40
C GLY A 189 -1.04 -32.64 0.70
N SER A 190 -1.01 -31.51 1.39
CA SER A 190 0.05 -31.15 2.33
C SER A 190 -0.48 -30.65 3.68
N ASP A 191 0.42 -30.28 4.58
CA ASP A 191 0.10 -29.63 5.86
C ASP A 191 -0.28 -28.14 5.75
N ALA A 192 -0.22 -27.54 4.55
CA ALA A 192 -0.62 -26.14 4.34
C ALA A 192 -2.14 -26.03 4.20
N ARG A 193 -2.71 -24.97 4.76
CA ARG A 193 -4.15 -24.68 4.66
C ARG A 193 -4.56 -24.00 3.35
N GLY A 194 -3.58 -23.42 2.64
CA GLY A 194 -3.80 -22.64 1.42
C GLY A 194 -2.64 -21.68 1.16
N VAL A 195 -2.79 -20.85 0.14
CA VAL A 195 -1.84 -19.78 -0.22
C VAL A 195 -2.54 -18.43 -0.20
N LEU A 196 -1.95 -17.45 0.48
CA LEU A 196 -2.41 -16.07 0.48
C LEU A 196 -1.57 -15.22 -0.49
N LEU A 197 -2.22 -14.69 -1.52
CA LEU A 197 -1.63 -13.82 -2.54
C LEU A 197 -2.15 -12.39 -2.38
N HIS A 198 -1.26 -11.41 -2.56
CA HIS A 198 -1.57 -10.00 -2.43
C HIS A 198 -1.49 -9.32 -3.80
N LEU A 199 -2.63 -8.82 -4.29
CA LEU A 199 -2.73 -7.98 -5.48
C LEU A 199 -2.78 -6.51 -5.05
N ASN A 200 -1.92 -5.67 -5.63
CA ASN A 200 -1.82 -4.27 -5.24
C ASN A 200 -1.68 -3.37 -6.47
N ASN A 201 -1.47 -2.07 -6.23
CA ASN A 201 -1.24 -1.03 -7.22
C ASN A 201 -2.51 -0.49 -7.89
N LEU A 202 -3.72 -0.89 -7.43
CA LEU A 202 -4.97 -0.30 -7.91
C LEU A 202 -5.03 1.21 -7.66
N GLU A 203 -4.43 1.69 -6.57
CA GLU A 203 -4.38 3.13 -6.23
C GLU A 203 -3.59 4.00 -7.22
N ASN A 204 -2.81 3.38 -8.12
CA ASN A 204 -2.04 4.09 -9.14
C ASN A 204 -2.69 4.03 -10.54
N LEU A 205 -3.88 3.42 -10.66
CA LEU A 205 -4.61 3.35 -11.91
C LEU A 205 -5.42 4.64 -12.13
N SER A 206 -5.44 5.14 -13.36
CA SER A 206 -6.44 6.14 -13.75
C SER A 206 -7.85 5.51 -13.84
N ASP A 207 -8.90 6.32 -13.93
CA ASP A 207 -10.28 5.81 -14.09
C ASP A 207 -10.42 4.85 -15.29
N ALA A 208 -9.79 5.19 -16.42
CA ALA A 208 -9.79 4.35 -17.61
C ALA A 208 -9.02 3.04 -17.38
N ASP A 209 -7.91 3.09 -16.65
CA ASP A 209 -7.11 1.92 -16.31
C ASP A 209 -7.83 1.01 -15.30
N ALA A 210 -8.57 1.60 -14.37
CA ALA A 210 -9.37 0.86 -13.40
C ALA A 210 -10.52 0.10 -14.08
N GLY A 211 -11.14 0.71 -15.12
CA GLY A 211 -12.11 0.02 -15.97
C GLY A 211 -11.51 -1.19 -16.70
N ARG A 212 -10.31 -1.03 -17.27
CA ARG A 212 -9.58 -2.15 -17.89
C ARG A 212 -9.20 -3.24 -16.88
N ALA A 213 -8.73 -2.86 -15.70
CA ALA A 213 -8.45 -3.80 -14.62
C ALA A 213 -9.70 -4.60 -14.23
N ALA A 214 -10.89 -3.97 -14.25
CA ALA A 214 -12.16 -4.67 -14.01
C ALA A 214 -12.46 -5.75 -15.05
N GLU A 215 -12.21 -5.47 -16.33
CA GLU A 215 -12.38 -6.44 -17.41
C GLU A 215 -11.39 -7.60 -17.27
N THR A 216 -10.14 -7.30 -16.95
CA THR A 216 -9.09 -8.30 -16.71
C THR A 216 -9.44 -9.20 -15.53
N LEU A 217 -9.87 -8.64 -14.39
CA LEU A 217 -10.31 -9.43 -13.23
C LEU A 217 -11.54 -10.28 -13.54
N ARG A 218 -12.49 -9.76 -14.33
CA ARG A 218 -13.66 -10.51 -14.79
C ARG A 218 -13.26 -11.70 -15.65
N ALA A 219 -12.35 -11.52 -16.60
CA ALA A 219 -11.86 -12.60 -17.47
C ALA A 219 -11.12 -13.69 -16.69
N LEU A 220 -10.42 -13.32 -15.62
CA LEU A 220 -9.65 -14.25 -14.79
C LEU A 220 -10.44 -14.86 -13.62
N ARG A 221 -11.72 -14.51 -13.47
CA ARG A 221 -12.53 -14.94 -12.31
C ARG A 221 -12.49 -16.45 -12.09
N ASP A 222 -12.87 -17.22 -13.11
CA ASP A 222 -13.07 -18.67 -12.93
C ASP A 222 -11.72 -19.43 -12.97
N VAL A 223 -10.76 -18.95 -13.78
CA VAL A 223 -9.46 -19.60 -13.96
C VAL A 223 -8.42 -19.27 -12.89
N MET A 224 -8.62 -18.19 -12.13
CA MET A 224 -7.68 -17.68 -11.13
C MET A 224 -8.35 -17.43 -9.78
N LEU A 225 -9.34 -16.53 -9.74
CA LEU A 225 -9.90 -16.04 -8.47
C LEU A 225 -10.70 -17.10 -7.70
N LEU A 226 -11.25 -18.10 -8.39
CA LEU A 226 -12.07 -19.17 -7.81
C LEU A 226 -11.32 -20.49 -7.64
N GLN A 227 -9.99 -20.49 -7.76
CA GLN A 227 -9.20 -21.70 -7.56
C GLN A 227 -9.06 -22.02 -6.07
N ASN A 228 -9.57 -23.19 -5.67
CA ASN A 228 -9.52 -23.66 -4.29
C ASN A 228 -8.07 -23.72 -3.77
N GLY A 229 -7.92 -23.51 -2.46
CA GLY A 229 -6.62 -23.35 -1.81
C GLY A 229 -5.94 -21.99 -2.07
N LEU A 230 -6.52 -21.09 -2.87
CA LEU A 230 -6.00 -19.74 -3.08
C LEU A 230 -6.87 -18.67 -2.41
N HIS A 231 -6.21 -17.79 -1.67
CA HIS A 231 -6.80 -16.63 -1.02
C HIS A 231 -6.15 -15.37 -1.58
N TYR A 232 -6.96 -14.41 -2.01
CA TYR A 232 -6.51 -13.16 -2.60
C TYR A 232 -6.89 -11.98 -1.72
N VAL A 233 -5.93 -11.07 -1.53
CA VAL A 233 -6.18 -9.75 -0.95
C VAL A 233 -5.83 -8.71 -1.99
N VAL A 234 -6.82 -7.90 -2.38
CA VAL A 234 -6.71 -6.83 -3.38
C VAL A 234 -6.70 -5.49 -2.65
N VAL A 235 -5.75 -4.61 -2.95
CA VAL A 235 -5.57 -3.34 -2.21
C VAL A 235 -5.61 -2.15 -3.15
N GLY A 236 -6.35 -1.10 -2.77
CA GLY A 236 -6.41 0.15 -3.53
C GLY A 236 -7.11 1.30 -2.79
N THR A 237 -7.25 2.43 -3.48
CA THR A 237 -8.15 3.50 -3.04
C THR A 237 -9.60 3.04 -3.13
N THR A 238 -10.50 3.70 -2.38
CA THR A 238 -11.93 3.39 -2.44
C THR A 238 -12.48 3.47 -3.86
N ASP A 239 -12.11 4.50 -4.62
CA ASP A 239 -12.55 4.65 -6.01
C ASP A 239 -11.97 3.57 -6.92
N ALA A 240 -10.66 3.28 -6.80
CA ALA A 240 -10.02 2.27 -7.64
C ALA A 240 -10.55 0.86 -7.36
N VAL A 241 -10.80 0.51 -6.09
CA VAL A 241 -11.44 -0.76 -5.74
C VAL A 241 -12.86 -0.81 -6.26
N ASN A 242 -13.64 0.27 -6.12
CA ASN A 242 -15.00 0.30 -6.65
C ASN A 242 -15.03 0.12 -8.17
N ALA A 243 -14.14 0.81 -8.89
CA ALA A 243 -14.02 0.72 -10.34
C ALA A 243 -13.48 -0.64 -10.81
N ALA A 244 -12.46 -1.22 -10.16
CA ALA A 244 -11.85 -2.48 -10.60
C ALA A 244 -12.64 -3.72 -10.14
N VAL A 245 -13.23 -3.70 -8.94
CA VAL A 245 -13.82 -4.89 -8.30
C VAL A 245 -15.35 -4.85 -8.35
N ASN A 246 -15.96 -3.69 -8.08
CA ASN A 246 -17.41 -3.60 -7.88
C ASN A 246 -18.20 -3.28 -9.15
N SER A 247 -17.52 -3.01 -10.27
CA SER A 247 -18.13 -2.69 -11.57
C SER A 247 -18.93 -3.84 -12.18
N TYR A 248 -18.41 -5.07 -12.12
CA TYR A 248 -19.05 -6.24 -12.73
C TYR A 248 -19.71 -7.13 -11.67
N PRO A 249 -21.01 -7.47 -11.78
CA PRO A 249 -21.69 -8.34 -10.80
C PRO A 249 -21.00 -9.69 -10.59
N GLN A 250 -20.39 -10.26 -11.63
CA GLN A 250 -19.69 -11.54 -11.57
C GLN A 250 -18.48 -11.49 -10.62
N VAL A 251 -17.70 -10.42 -10.69
CA VAL A 251 -16.54 -10.19 -9.79
C VAL A 251 -17.06 -9.81 -8.41
N ARG A 252 -17.97 -8.83 -8.32
CA ARG A 252 -18.54 -8.38 -7.04
C ARG A 252 -19.16 -9.51 -6.21
N SER A 253 -19.76 -10.50 -6.85
CA SER A 253 -20.37 -11.65 -6.16
C SER A 253 -19.39 -12.54 -5.41
N VAL A 254 -18.09 -12.50 -5.76
CA VAL A 254 -17.05 -13.37 -5.18
C VAL A 254 -16.02 -12.59 -4.37
N VAL A 255 -16.11 -11.24 -4.36
CA VAL A 255 -15.19 -10.37 -3.64
C VAL A 255 -15.87 -9.69 -2.47
N SER A 256 -15.38 -9.92 -1.25
CA SER A 256 -15.81 -9.15 -0.08
C SER A 256 -14.97 -7.88 0.06
N THR A 257 -15.60 -6.70 0.07
CA THR A 257 -14.89 -5.42 0.23
C THR A 257 -14.92 -4.95 1.69
N LEU A 258 -13.75 -4.59 2.21
CA LEU A 258 -13.54 -3.92 3.49
C LEU A 258 -13.08 -2.49 3.21
N ALA A 259 -13.88 -1.51 3.61
CA ALA A 259 -13.46 -0.11 3.65
C ALA A 259 -12.72 0.17 4.96
N LEU A 260 -11.54 0.80 4.86
CA LEU A 260 -10.77 1.28 6.00
C LEU A 260 -11.05 2.76 6.23
N ASP A 261 -11.61 3.06 7.38
CA ASP A 261 -11.73 4.42 7.89
C ASP A 261 -10.39 4.94 8.40
N ALA A 262 -10.28 6.23 8.73
CA ALA A 262 -9.11 6.75 9.43
C ALA A 262 -8.90 6.08 10.80
N LEU A 263 -7.64 5.97 11.26
CA LEU A 263 -7.39 5.68 12.67
C LEU A 263 -7.94 6.83 13.51
N THR A 264 -8.53 6.53 14.66
CA THR A 264 -8.94 7.57 15.62
C THR A 264 -7.73 8.27 16.21
N ILE A 265 -7.93 9.43 16.85
CA ILE A 265 -6.83 10.11 17.54
C ILE A 265 -6.26 9.24 18.67
N ASP A 266 -7.10 8.48 19.38
CA ASP A 266 -6.65 7.59 20.46
C ASP A 266 -5.75 6.47 19.90
N GLU A 267 -6.13 5.85 18.78
CA GLU A 267 -5.31 4.85 18.09
C GLU A 267 -3.98 5.44 17.59
N VAL A 268 -3.97 6.70 17.16
CA VAL A 268 -2.73 7.39 16.75
C VAL A 268 -1.82 7.65 17.96
N LEU A 269 -2.37 8.04 19.10
CA LEU A 269 -1.60 8.25 20.33
C LEU A 269 -1.03 6.94 20.87
N GLU A 270 -1.81 5.86 20.84
CA GLU A 270 -1.36 4.51 21.18
C GLU A 270 -0.24 4.04 20.23
N LEU A 271 -0.37 4.31 18.93
CA LEU A 271 0.67 4.02 17.93
C LEU A 271 1.96 4.74 18.25
N LEU A 272 1.90 6.03 18.61
CA LEU A 272 3.07 6.81 18.96
C LEU A 272 3.72 6.31 20.25
N ASP A 273 2.95 6.01 21.29
CA ASP A 273 3.48 5.46 22.54
C ASP A 273 4.18 4.11 22.31
N ALA A 274 3.56 3.19 21.56
CA ALA A 274 4.18 1.91 21.20
C ALA A 274 5.56 2.10 20.54
N ARG A 275 5.68 3.08 19.64
CA ARG A 275 6.95 3.44 19.00
C ARG A 275 7.95 4.05 19.98
N TYR A 276 7.51 4.93 20.88
CA TYR A 276 8.37 5.51 21.92
C TYR A 276 8.94 4.42 22.84
N GLN A 277 8.12 3.46 23.27
CA GLN A 277 8.56 2.34 24.11
C GLN A 277 9.51 1.40 23.38
N HIS A 278 9.28 1.15 22.09
CA HIS A 278 10.14 0.30 21.29
C HIS A 278 11.53 0.92 21.06
N LEU A 279 11.57 2.21 20.71
CA LEU A 279 12.79 2.93 20.38
C LEU A 279 13.59 3.43 21.60
N ARG A 280 13.15 3.09 22.81
CA ARG A 280 13.78 3.55 24.05
C ARG A 280 15.23 3.06 24.17
N VAL A 281 16.16 3.99 24.37
CA VAL A 281 17.60 3.69 24.51
C VAL A 281 17.90 3.15 25.91
N GLU A 282 17.60 3.95 26.94
CA GLU A 282 17.78 3.58 28.34
C GLU A 282 16.48 2.99 28.89
N ARG A 283 16.43 1.66 29.08
CA ARG A 283 15.24 0.96 29.56
C ARG A 283 14.83 1.37 30.99
N SER A 284 15.76 1.90 31.80
CA SER A 284 15.51 2.36 33.17
C SER A 284 14.85 3.74 33.24
N LYS A 285 14.87 4.53 32.17
CA LYS A 285 14.24 5.85 32.09
C LYS A 285 13.03 5.78 31.16
N PRO A 286 11.93 6.50 31.45
CA PRO A 286 10.84 6.63 30.49
C PRO A 286 11.33 7.34 29.22
N ALA A 287 10.67 7.08 28.09
CA ALA A 287 10.82 7.91 26.90
C ALA A 287 10.07 9.23 27.14
N ILE A 288 10.63 10.35 26.66
CA ILE A 288 9.96 11.64 26.69
C ILE A 288 9.28 11.80 25.33
N ALA A 289 7.96 11.99 25.31
CA ALA A 289 7.23 12.22 24.06
C ALA A 289 7.76 13.50 23.39
N PRO A 290 8.20 13.46 22.11
CA PRO A 290 8.73 14.66 21.45
C PRO A 290 7.66 15.74 21.20
N VAL A 291 6.39 15.35 21.17
CA VAL A 291 5.27 16.24 20.86
C VAL A 291 4.18 16.06 21.92
N ALA A 292 3.62 17.15 22.40
CA ALA A 292 2.50 17.13 23.34
C ALA A 292 1.26 16.50 22.68
N THR A 293 0.48 15.73 23.45
CA THR A 293 -0.76 15.07 22.97
C THR A 293 -1.72 16.04 22.28
N GLY A 294 -1.92 17.23 22.85
CA GLY A 294 -2.77 18.27 22.25
C GLY A 294 -2.25 18.76 20.89
N ALA A 295 -0.92 18.81 20.70
CA ALA A 295 -0.32 19.19 19.43
C ALA A 295 -0.45 18.07 18.37
N VAL A 296 -0.30 16.80 18.77
CA VAL A 296 -0.61 15.66 17.88
C VAL A 296 -2.06 15.72 17.42
N ALA A 297 -3.01 15.96 18.33
CA ALA A 297 -4.43 16.06 18.00
C ALA A 297 -4.74 17.24 17.06
N ALA A 298 -4.13 18.40 17.30
CA ALA A 298 -4.27 19.57 16.43
C ALA A 298 -3.73 19.28 15.02
N ILE A 299 -2.52 18.72 14.90
CA ILE A 299 -1.94 18.35 13.60
C ILE A 299 -2.79 17.27 12.91
N TYR A 300 -3.27 16.27 13.65
CA TYR A 300 -4.16 15.23 13.12
C TYR A 300 -5.44 15.83 12.51
N GLY A 301 -6.03 16.87 13.11
CA GLY A 301 -7.19 17.58 12.58
C GLY A 301 -6.96 18.15 11.17
N PHE A 302 -5.74 18.61 10.88
CA PHE A 302 -5.36 19.05 9.54
C PHE A 302 -5.23 17.87 8.57
N PHE A 303 -4.77 16.69 8.98
CA PHE A 303 -4.58 15.56 8.05
C PHE A 303 -5.81 14.66 7.87
N ARG A 304 -6.83 14.75 8.73
CA ARG A 304 -8.12 14.03 8.62
C ARG A 304 -7.96 12.54 8.28
N GLY A 305 -7.05 11.85 8.95
CA GLY A 305 -6.84 10.41 8.78
C GLY A 305 -5.75 10.00 7.78
N ASP A 306 -5.11 10.94 7.09
CA ASP A 306 -3.84 10.67 6.41
C ASP A 306 -2.71 10.51 7.44
N LEU A 307 -2.56 9.28 7.95
CA LEU A 307 -1.53 8.94 8.93
C LEU A 307 -0.12 9.19 8.39
N ARG A 308 0.12 8.95 7.09
CA ARG A 308 1.43 9.17 6.47
C ARG A 308 1.78 10.66 6.48
N GLY A 309 0.85 11.51 6.07
CA GLY A 309 1.00 12.96 6.09
C GLY A 309 1.19 13.50 7.51
N LEU A 310 0.42 13.00 8.48
CA LEU A 310 0.58 13.36 9.90
C LEU A 310 1.98 13.04 10.42
N LEU A 311 2.45 11.81 10.24
CA LEU A 311 3.78 11.40 10.72
C LEU A 311 4.88 12.21 10.04
N LYS A 312 4.73 12.53 8.75
CA LYS A 312 5.63 13.43 8.03
C LYS A 312 5.65 14.84 8.63
N ALA A 313 4.50 15.40 8.97
CA ALA A 313 4.42 16.71 9.61
C ALA A 313 5.02 16.72 11.03
N LEU A 314 4.82 15.66 11.81
CA LEU A 314 5.46 15.54 13.12
C LEU A 314 6.99 15.49 12.97
N GLU A 315 7.52 14.69 12.03
CA GLU A 315 8.94 14.66 11.72
C GLU A 315 9.47 16.04 11.30
N ASP A 316 8.79 16.71 10.38
CA ASP A 316 9.23 17.98 9.81
C ASP A 316 9.17 19.15 10.79
N GLY A 317 8.26 19.10 11.76
CA GLY A 317 8.12 20.11 12.79
C GLY A 317 9.09 19.89 13.95
N VAL A 318 9.32 18.63 14.36
CA VAL A 318 10.17 18.31 15.51
C VAL A 318 11.64 18.42 15.16
N THR A 319 12.08 17.80 14.06
CA THR A 319 13.51 17.66 13.73
C THR A 319 14.29 18.99 13.75
N PRO A 320 13.78 20.11 13.19
CA PRO A 320 14.48 21.40 13.25
C PRO A 320 14.58 22.00 14.65
N LEU A 321 13.71 21.59 15.59
CA LEU A 321 13.64 22.12 16.95
C LEU A 321 14.42 21.30 17.98
N ILE A 322 14.95 20.14 17.58
CA ILE A 322 15.72 19.28 18.49
C ILE A 322 17.02 20.00 18.89
N GLY A 323 17.21 20.21 20.20
CA GLY A 323 18.45 20.75 20.77
C GLY A 323 18.65 22.25 20.58
N LEU A 324 17.60 23.00 20.19
CA LEU A 324 17.65 24.47 20.13
C LEU A 324 17.47 25.15 21.49
N ASP A 325 16.76 24.50 22.42
CA ASP A 325 16.64 24.97 23.79
C ASP A 325 17.70 24.26 24.66
N ASP A 326 18.54 25.01 25.39
CA ASP A 326 19.50 24.50 26.39
C ASP A 326 18.80 23.80 27.60
N SER A 327 17.47 23.74 27.58
CA SER A 327 16.66 23.08 28.60
C SER A 327 16.52 21.58 28.35
N ALA A 328 16.28 20.81 29.42
CA ALA A 328 16.01 19.38 29.33
C ALA A 328 14.86 19.10 28.35
N ALA A 329 14.96 17.99 27.61
CA ALA A 329 13.99 17.62 26.60
C ALA A 329 12.56 17.63 27.17
N ARG A 330 11.65 18.31 26.44
CA ARG A 330 10.23 18.44 26.79
C ARG A 330 9.36 18.22 25.56
N PRO A 331 8.09 17.80 25.73
CA PRO A 331 7.15 17.72 24.61
C PRO A 331 6.91 19.10 23.98
N LEU A 332 7.00 19.18 22.65
CA LEU A 332 6.73 20.41 21.89
C LEU A 332 5.22 20.66 21.74
N ALA A 333 4.81 21.91 21.96
CA ALA A 333 3.44 22.37 21.80
C ALA A 333 3.13 22.77 20.34
N ILE A 334 1.85 22.93 20.02
CA ILE A 334 1.41 23.30 18.67
C ILE A 334 1.92 24.68 18.25
N ASP A 335 2.00 25.62 19.18
CA ASP A 335 2.46 26.98 18.91
C ASP A 335 3.95 27.04 18.54
N GLU A 336 4.71 25.99 18.88
CA GLU A 336 6.12 25.84 18.52
C GLU A 336 6.27 25.12 17.17
N LEU A 337 5.48 24.07 16.93
CA LEU A 337 5.55 23.27 15.71
C LEU A 337 4.95 23.99 14.50
N ARG A 338 3.85 24.70 14.68
CA ARG A 338 3.07 25.28 13.58
C ARG A 338 3.85 26.33 12.77
N PRO A 339 4.58 27.29 13.36
CA PRO A 339 5.35 28.26 12.59
C PRO A 339 6.42 27.61 11.71
N VAL A 340 7.12 26.60 12.24
CA VAL A 340 8.14 25.83 11.50
C VAL A 340 7.52 25.11 10.31
N LEU A 341 6.39 24.43 10.54
CA LEU A 341 5.67 23.70 9.49
C LEU A 341 5.13 24.65 8.42
N GLN A 342 4.53 25.77 8.81
CA GLN A 342 4.01 26.78 7.90
C GLN A 342 5.11 27.37 7.02
N GLN A 343 6.23 27.77 7.62
CA GLN A 343 7.37 28.32 6.89
C GLN A 343 7.92 27.30 5.89
N ARG A 344 8.10 26.05 6.33
CA ARG A 344 8.62 24.98 5.48
C ARG A 344 7.71 24.71 4.29
N TYR A 345 6.43 24.41 4.55
CA TYR A 345 5.49 24.05 3.48
C TYR A 345 5.15 25.22 2.57
N THR A 346 5.20 26.46 3.06
CA THR A 346 5.11 27.65 2.20
C THR A 346 6.33 27.79 1.28
N THR A 347 7.53 27.52 1.81
CA THR A 347 8.77 27.50 0.99
C THR A 347 8.69 26.42 -0.09
N GLU A 348 8.27 25.21 0.26
CA GLU A 348 8.08 24.10 -0.69
C GLU A 348 7.02 24.43 -1.75
N LEU A 349 5.91 25.06 -1.36
CA LEU A 349 4.87 25.51 -2.28
C LEU A 349 5.39 26.56 -3.26
N ASN A 350 6.14 27.55 -2.78
CA ASN A 350 6.70 28.63 -3.60
C ASN A 350 7.79 28.13 -4.57
N ALA A 351 8.45 27.02 -4.24
CA ALA A 351 9.46 26.39 -5.09
C ALA A 351 8.86 25.60 -6.27
N LEU A 352 7.54 25.41 -6.34
CA LEU A 352 6.92 24.70 -7.46
C LEU A 352 7.08 25.46 -8.79
N PRO A 353 7.33 24.76 -9.91
CA PRO A 353 7.58 25.43 -11.20
C PRO A 353 6.33 26.12 -11.79
N GLU A 354 5.14 25.59 -11.51
CA GLU A 354 3.87 26.06 -12.09
C GLU A 354 3.23 27.16 -11.22
N GLN A 355 3.84 28.35 -11.22
CA GLN A 355 3.43 29.48 -10.37
C GLN A 355 1.95 29.90 -10.54
N LYS A 356 1.38 29.73 -11.74
CA LYS A 356 -0.05 29.95 -11.96
C LYS A 356 -0.93 29.01 -11.11
N ARG A 357 -0.51 27.75 -10.95
CA ARG A 357 -1.22 26.74 -10.14
C ARG A 357 -1.05 27.02 -8.65
N VAL A 358 0.12 27.52 -8.25
CA VAL A 358 0.36 28.01 -6.89
C VAL A 358 -0.59 29.14 -6.54
N SER A 359 -0.73 30.15 -7.40
CA SER A 359 -1.69 31.25 -7.19
C SER A 359 -3.14 30.77 -7.08
N GLN A 360 -3.54 29.77 -7.88
CA GLN A 360 -4.87 29.14 -7.80
C GLN A 360 -5.09 28.43 -6.46
N LEU A 361 -4.07 27.72 -5.96
CA LEU A 361 -4.11 27.07 -4.65
C LEU A 361 -4.20 28.12 -3.52
N ILE A 362 -3.41 29.18 -3.57
CA ILE A 362 -3.43 30.27 -2.58
C ILE A 362 -4.81 30.95 -2.54
N ALA A 363 -5.42 31.21 -3.70
CA ALA A 363 -6.75 31.79 -3.78
C ALA A 363 -7.81 30.90 -3.09
N TRP A 364 -7.73 29.58 -3.27
CA TRP A 364 -8.58 28.63 -2.55
C TRP A 364 -8.29 28.63 -1.05
N GLY A 365 -7.02 28.47 -0.68
CA GLY A 365 -6.57 28.45 0.71
C GLY A 365 -7.03 29.65 1.52
N ARG A 366 -6.94 30.86 0.97
CA ARG A 366 -7.35 32.10 1.67
C ARG A 366 -8.86 32.29 1.76
N THR A 367 -9.61 31.74 0.81
CA THR A 367 -11.06 31.99 0.74
C THR A 367 -11.83 31.01 1.62
N ALA A 368 -11.50 29.72 1.55
CA ALA A 368 -12.25 28.69 2.25
C ALA A 368 -11.41 27.40 2.44
N PRO A 369 -10.43 27.40 3.35
CA PRO A 369 -9.45 26.33 3.49
C PRO A 369 -10.06 24.98 3.91
N ASP A 370 -11.16 25.00 4.65
CA ASP A 370 -11.86 23.78 5.10
C ASP A 370 -12.99 23.33 4.16
N SER A 371 -13.27 24.09 3.10
CA SER A 371 -14.39 23.80 2.20
C SER A 371 -14.09 22.68 1.22
N VAL A 372 -15.11 21.85 0.99
CA VAL A 372 -15.14 20.90 -0.12
C VAL A 372 -15.61 21.63 -1.38
N GLN A 373 -14.87 21.47 -2.47
CA GLN A 373 -15.10 22.16 -3.73
C GLN A 373 -15.37 21.16 -4.87
N THR A 374 -16.00 21.62 -5.93
CA THR A 374 -16.17 20.88 -7.20
C THR A 374 -15.38 21.57 -8.29
N GLN A 375 -15.16 20.92 -9.44
CA GLN A 375 -14.51 21.60 -10.57
C GLN A 375 -15.29 22.86 -11.01
N LYS A 376 -16.62 22.82 -10.90
CA LYS A 376 -17.47 23.96 -11.25
C LYS A 376 -17.23 25.15 -10.32
N SER A 377 -17.20 24.93 -9.01
CA SER A 377 -16.97 26.01 -8.05
C SER A 377 -15.54 26.54 -8.11
N LEU A 378 -14.55 25.67 -8.36
CA LEU A 378 -13.16 26.09 -8.60
C LEU A 378 -13.00 26.88 -9.90
N GLY A 379 -13.75 26.54 -10.95
CA GLY A 379 -13.79 27.32 -12.19
C GLY A 379 -14.24 28.76 -11.95
N VAL A 380 -15.29 28.94 -11.12
CA VAL A 380 -15.75 30.26 -10.70
C VAL A 380 -14.69 30.97 -9.85
N LEU A 381 -14.16 30.30 -8.83
CA LEU A 381 -13.14 30.87 -7.94
C LEU A 381 -11.88 31.33 -8.68
N TRP A 382 -11.43 30.55 -9.66
CA TRP A 382 -10.22 30.83 -10.42
C TRP A 382 -10.47 31.69 -11.67
N GLY A 383 -11.73 31.97 -12.02
CA GLY A 383 -12.09 32.68 -13.24
C GLY A 383 -11.64 31.96 -14.52
N VAL A 384 -11.71 30.62 -14.54
CA VAL A 384 -11.25 29.80 -15.67
C VAL A 384 -12.29 28.78 -16.12
N SER A 385 -12.17 28.35 -17.38
CA SER A 385 -13.02 27.29 -17.94
C SER A 385 -12.77 25.94 -17.25
N GLN A 386 -13.78 25.07 -17.27
CA GLN A 386 -13.67 23.73 -16.67
C GLN A 386 -12.53 22.89 -17.29
N GLY A 387 -12.28 23.03 -18.60
CA GLY A 387 -11.15 22.37 -19.28
C GLY A 387 -9.78 22.80 -18.74
N THR A 388 -9.69 23.97 -18.09
CA THR A 388 -8.47 24.47 -17.44
C THR A 388 -8.36 24.05 -15.97
N VAL A 389 -9.49 23.80 -15.32
CA VAL A 389 -9.58 23.35 -13.91
C VAL A 389 -9.04 21.94 -13.75
N SER A 390 -9.42 21.01 -14.63
CA SER A 390 -9.03 19.60 -14.52
C SER A 390 -7.50 19.39 -14.54
N PRO A 391 -6.73 19.97 -15.50
CA PRO A 391 -5.27 19.91 -15.46
C PRO A 391 -4.65 20.58 -14.23
N ALA A 392 -5.27 21.66 -13.71
CA ALA A 392 -4.82 22.33 -12.49
C ALA A 392 -4.91 21.39 -11.27
N LEU A 393 -6.07 20.75 -11.11
CA LEU A 393 -6.31 19.80 -10.03
C LEU A 393 -5.41 18.57 -10.17
N ALA A 394 -5.28 18.02 -11.37
CA ALA A 394 -4.37 16.90 -11.61
C ALA A 394 -2.92 17.23 -11.22
N TYR A 395 -2.46 18.45 -11.51
CA TYR A 395 -1.16 18.93 -11.05
C TYR A 395 -1.10 19.03 -9.52
N LEU A 396 -2.03 19.76 -8.89
CA LEU A 396 -2.02 20.00 -7.44
C LEU A 396 -2.20 18.73 -6.60
N ILE A 397 -2.98 17.75 -7.10
CA ILE A 397 -3.12 16.42 -6.50
C ILE A 397 -1.79 15.67 -6.58
N ARG A 398 -1.13 15.68 -7.75
CA ARG A 398 0.18 15.03 -7.93
C ARG A 398 1.26 15.64 -7.02
N GLN A 399 1.18 16.94 -6.78
CA GLN A 399 2.07 17.64 -5.83
C GLN A 399 1.65 17.47 -4.35
N GLY A 400 0.53 16.81 -4.07
CA GLY A 400 0.09 16.52 -2.69
C GLY A 400 -0.61 17.67 -1.95
N TYR A 401 -0.99 18.74 -2.63
CA TYR A 401 -1.66 19.92 -2.02
C TYR A 401 -3.19 19.82 -2.06
N VAL A 402 -3.75 18.96 -2.91
CA VAL A 402 -5.19 18.75 -3.05
C VAL A 402 -5.50 17.26 -2.99
N LEU A 403 -6.64 16.92 -2.41
CA LEU A 403 -7.18 15.57 -2.36
C LEU A 403 -8.50 15.52 -3.15
N ALA A 404 -8.65 14.49 -3.98
CA ALA A 404 -9.96 14.11 -4.51
C ALA A 404 -10.67 13.21 -3.50
N LEU A 405 -11.94 13.48 -3.23
CA LEU A 405 -12.76 12.69 -2.34
C LEU A 405 -13.41 11.51 -3.10
N PRO A 406 -13.64 10.38 -2.40
CA PRO A 406 -14.31 9.23 -3.00
C PRO A 406 -15.62 9.63 -3.67
N ARG A 407 -15.80 9.15 -4.90
CA ARG A 407 -16.97 9.54 -5.70
C ARG A 407 -18.20 8.75 -5.26
N SER A 408 -19.27 9.44 -4.89
CA SER A 408 -20.60 8.85 -4.78
C SER A 408 -21.26 8.78 -6.15
N SER A 409 -22.01 7.70 -6.42
CA SER A 409 -22.69 7.52 -7.71
C SER A 409 -23.61 8.72 -8.01
N GLY A 410 -23.45 9.32 -9.19
CA GLY A 410 -24.29 10.43 -9.64
C GLY A 410 -23.88 11.82 -9.14
N THR A 411 -22.88 11.95 -8.26
CA THR A 411 -22.39 13.25 -7.81
C THR A 411 -21.11 13.68 -8.54
N PRO A 412 -20.88 15.00 -8.74
CA PRO A 412 -19.60 15.52 -9.21
C PRO A 412 -18.47 15.13 -8.27
N THR A 413 -17.26 14.91 -8.81
CA THR A 413 -16.07 14.70 -7.99
C THR A 413 -15.84 15.91 -7.10
N GLN A 414 -15.65 15.63 -5.83
CA GLN A 414 -15.38 16.62 -4.80
C GLN A 414 -13.88 16.65 -4.49
N TYR A 415 -13.37 17.83 -4.16
CA TYR A 415 -11.97 18.08 -3.87
C TYR A 415 -11.85 18.87 -2.57
N MET A 416 -10.78 18.63 -1.82
CA MET A 416 -10.43 19.43 -0.65
C MET A 416 -8.93 19.69 -0.60
N LEU A 417 -8.53 20.69 0.17
CA LEU A 417 -7.12 20.93 0.47
C LEU A 417 -6.54 19.78 1.32
N SER A 418 -5.31 19.37 1.01
CA SER A 418 -4.60 18.37 1.81
C SER A 418 -4.23 18.92 3.19
N GLY A 419 -3.74 18.05 4.08
CA GLY A 419 -3.28 18.51 5.40
C GLY A 419 -2.13 19.52 5.33
N VAL A 420 -1.25 19.39 4.35
CA VAL A 420 -0.18 20.36 4.08
C VAL A 420 -0.77 21.73 3.73
N SER A 421 -1.71 21.80 2.78
CA SER A 421 -2.36 23.06 2.43
C SER A 421 -3.16 23.66 3.57
N ARG A 422 -3.89 22.83 4.34
CA ARG A 422 -4.64 23.33 5.49
C ARG A 422 -3.73 23.80 6.63
N LEU A 423 -2.53 23.25 6.79
CA LEU A 423 -1.53 23.81 7.70
C LEU A 423 -1.02 25.18 7.23
N ILE A 424 -0.81 25.36 5.93
CA ILE A 424 -0.35 26.65 5.36
C ILE A 424 -1.40 27.75 5.57
N PHE A 425 -2.68 27.45 5.33
CA PHE A 425 -3.73 28.47 5.23
C PHE A 425 -4.73 28.52 6.38
N GLY A 426 -4.90 27.42 7.12
CA GLY A 426 -5.76 27.33 8.31
C GLY A 426 -5.01 27.64 9.57
#